data_AF-A0AAX1KM76-F1
#
_entry.id   AF-A0AAX1KM76-F1
#
_cell.length_a   1.000
_cell.length_b   1.000
_cell.length_c   1.000
_cell.angle_alpha   90.00
_cell.angle_beta   90.00
_cell.angle_gamma   90.00
#
_symmetry.space_group_name_H-M   'P 1'
#
loop_
_entity.id
_entity.type
_entity.pdbx_description
1 polymer ?
#
loop_
_entity_poly.entity_id
_entity_poly.type
_entity_poly.pdbx_seq_one_letter_code
_entity_poly.pdbx_strand_id
1 'polypeptide(L)'
;MKVRRITLAGQDYYLVFNGAAMFEVEDRFGSSSNLLEAIGEPGRDGFAALCGGLAILAEQGELARRALGYDKGPILAENTVSALTTPAELTPLRKALMAAIMAGYGREVESDQDVDLGLLELEQKKTSG
;
A
#
# COMPACT_ATOMS: atom_id res chain seq x y z
N MET A 1 -8.66 1.12 11.32
CA MET A 1 -8.09 1.74 10.09
C MET A 1 -7.90 0.63 9.08
N LYS A 2 -8.57 0.69 7.93
CA LYS A 2 -8.46 -0.36 6.91
C LYS A 2 -7.13 -0.23 6.18
N VAL A 3 -6.37 -1.31 6.12
CA VAL A 3 -5.11 -1.38 5.37
C VAL A 3 -5.16 -2.55 4.41
N ARG A 4 -4.44 -2.44 3.30
CA ARG A 4 -4.41 -3.50 2.30
C ARG A 4 -3.09 -4.25 2.36
N ARG A 5 -3.11 -5.55 2.64
CA ARG A 5 -1.88 -6.34 2.65
C ARG A 5 -1.45 -6.73 1.23
N ILE A 6 -0.16 -6.60 0.95
CA ILE A 6 0.51 -7.16 -0.22
C ILE A 6 1.69 -8.02 0.21
N THR A 7 2.11 -8.95 -0.64
CA THR A 7 3.32 -9.74 -0.45
C THR A 7 4.23 -9.52 -1.65
N LEU A 8 5.50 -9.19 -1.40
CA LEU A 8 6.51 -9.05 -2.44
C LEU A 8 7.76 -9.82 -2.01
N ALA A 9 8.23 -10.74 -2.84
CA ALA A 9 9.38 -11.62 -2.54
C ALA A 9 9.27 -12.34 -1.17
N GLY A 10 8.06 -12.76 -0.79
CA GLY A 10 7.80 -13.45 0.48
C GLY A 10 7.72 -12.54 1.72
N GLN A 11 7.86 -11.22 1.55
CA GLN A 11 7.70 -10.24 2.62
C GLN A 11 6.34 -9.54 2.53
N ASP A 12 5.62 -9.51 3.65
CA ASP A 12 4.35 -8.80 3.76
C ASP A 12 4.57 -7.30 4.02
N TYR A 13 3.79 -6.48 3.32
CA TYR A 13 3.71 -5.03 3.48
C TYR A 13 2.24 -4.59 3.53
N TYR A 14 1.97 -3.43 4.11
CA TYR A 14 0.62 -2.90 4.30
C TYR A 14 0.49 -1.55 3.60
N LEU A 15 -0.43 -1.46 2.64
CA LEU A 15 -0.71 -0.23 1.90
C LEU A 15 -1.76 0.59 2.63
N VAL A 16 -1.46 1.88 2.79
CA VAL A 16 -2.33 2.86 3.43
C VAL A 16 -2.34 4.14 2.63
N PHE A 17 -3.54 4.59 2.24
CA PHE A 17 -3.73 5.92 1.67
C PHE A 17 -4.31 6.87 2.74
N ASN A 18 -3.44 7.33 3.64
CA ASN A 18 -3.77 8.32 4.67
C ASN A 18 -3.51 9.75 4.17
N GLY A 19 -3.71 10.77 5.01
CA GLY A 19 -3.48 12.17 4.63
C GLY A 19 -2.04 12.47 4.17
N ALA A 20 -1.03 11.85 4.79
CA ALA A 20 0.37 12.04 4.36
C ALA A 20 0.63 11.40 3.00
N ALA A 21 0.12 10.19 2.73
CA ALA A 21 0.19 9.57 1.41
C ALA A 21 -0.54 10.40 0.34
N MET A 22 -1.67 11.02 0.69
CA MET A 22 -2.42 11.86 -0.23
C MET A 22 -1.61 13.07 -0.70
N PHE A 23 -0.99 13.81 0.24
CA PHE A 23 -0.16 14.96 -0.11
C PHE A 23 1.10 14.55 -0.88
N GLU A 24 1.78 13.46 -0.50
CA GLU A 24 2.94 12.97 -1.25
C GLU A 24 2.56 12.55 -2.69
N VAL A 25 1.38 11.92 -2.86
CA VAL A 25 0.86 11.58 -4.20
C VAL A 25 0.49 12.84 -4.99
N GLU A 26 -0.06 13.86 -4.34
CA GLU A 26 -0.35 15.15 -4.98
C GLU A 26 0.93 15.86 -5.45
N ASP A 27 1.96 15.92 -4.61
CA ASP A 27 3.26 16.53 -4.95
C ASP A 27 3.94 15.80 -6.12
N ARG A 28 3.86 14.46 -6.14
CA ARG A 28 4.61 13.65 -7.11
C ARG A 28 3.85 13.34 -8.40
N PHE A 29 2.52 13.19 -8.34
CA PHE A 29 1.68 12.80 -9.49
C PHE A 29 0.61 13.85 -9.83
N GLY A 30 0.49 14.92 -9.05
CA GLY A 30 -0.51 15.98 -9.23
C GLY A 30 -1.88 15.66 -8.64
N SER A 31 -2.27 14.38 -8.55
CA SER A 31 -3.44 13.92 -7.81
C SER A 31 -3.45 12.38 -7.70
N SER A 32 -4.30 11.85 -6.82
CA SER A 32 -4.57 10.41 -6.78
C SER A 32 -5.18 9.89 -8.09
N SER A 33 -6.00 10.69 -8.77
CA SER A 33 -6.60 10.31 -10.06
C SER A 33 -5.54 10.17 -11.15
N ASN A 34 -4.58 11.09 -11.20
CA ASN A 34 -3.45 11.02 -12.13
C ASN A 34 -2.57 9.81 -11.85
N LEU A 35 -2.34 9.47 -10.58
CA LEU A 35 -1.65 8.23 -10.22
C LEU A 35 -2.42 7.00 -10.73
N LEU A 36 -3.74 6.94 -10.52
CA LEU A 36 -4.58 5.83 -10.98
C LEU A 36 -4.58 5.69 -12.53
N GLU A 37 -4.55 6.81 -13.25
CA GLU A 37 -4.41 6.83 -14.71
C GLU A 37 -3.01 6.36 -15.13
N ALA A 38 -1.95 6.89 -14.53
CA ALA A 38 -0.58 6.53 -14.83
C ALA A 38 -0.30 5.03 -14.60
N ILE A 39 -0.86 4.41 -13.55
CA ILE A 39 -0.74 2.96 -13.36
C ILE A 39 -1.64 2.15 -14.31
N GLY A 40 -2.49 2.78 -15.11
CA GLY A 40 -3.19 2.12 -16.21
C GLY A 40 -2.30 1.99 -17.46
N GLU A 41 -1.31 2.87 -17.59
CA GLU A 41 -0.49 2.95 -18.80
C GLU A 41 0.44 1.74 -18.99
N PRO A 42 0.61 1.28 -20.24
CA PRO A 42 1.55 0.22 -20.55
C PRO A 42 3.01 0.71 -20.50
N GLY A 43 3.94 -0.24 -20.43
CA GLY A 43 5.36 0.07 -20.53
C GLY A 43 6.00 0.60 -19.25
N ARG A 44 7.12 1.30 -19.41
CA ARG A 44 8.02 1.67 -18.30
C ARG A 44 7.41 2.73 -17.39
N ASP A 45 6.71 3.71 -17.95
CA ASP A 45 6.17 4.83 -17.18
C ASP A 45 5.06 4.37 -16.23
N GLY A 46 4.13 3.54 -16.72
CA GLY A 46 3.10 2.96 -15.86
C GLY A 46 3.62 1.94 -14.85
N PHE A 47 4.78 1.32 -15.10
CA PHE A 47 5.47 0.51 -14.08
C PHE A 47 6.17 1.37 -13.03
N ALA A 48 6.81 2.48 -13.43
CA ALA A 48 7.43 3.42 -12.50
C ALA A 48 6.39 4.08 -11.58
N ALA A 49 5.24 4.49 -12.13
CA ALA A 49 4.13 5.00 -11.35
C ALA A 49 3.61 3.97 -10.32
N LEU A 50 3.50 2.69 -10.73
CA LEU A 50 3.11 1.60 -9.83
C LEU A 50 4.13 1.44 -8.69
N CYS A 51 5.42 1.44 -8.99
CA CYS A 51 6.48 1.32 -7.99
C CYS A 51 6.45 2.47 -6.98
N GLY A 52 6.33 3.71 -7.47
CA GLY A 52 6.25 4.90 -6.62
C GLY A 52 5.01 4.89 -5.73
N GLY A 53 3.84 4.61 -6.29
CA GLY A 53 2.59 4.51 -5.53
C GLY A 53 2.63 3.43 -4.45
N LEU A 54 3.13 2.24 -4.76
CA LEU A 54 3.29 1.16 -3.78
C LEU A 54 4.24 1.55 -2.65
N ALA A 55 5.38 2.16 -2.96
CA ALA A 55 6.35 2.58 -1.96
C ALA A 55 5.75 3.62 -0.99
N ILE A 56 5.08 4.66 -1.52
CA ILE A 56 4.44 5.71 -0.70
C ILE A 56 3.42 5.08 0.25
N LEU A 57 2.50 4.27 -0.27
CA LEU A 57 1.44 3.70 0.55
C LEU A 57 1.97 2.65 1.53
N ALA A 58 3.00 1.88 1.16
CA ALA A 58 3.61 0.89 2.04
C ALA A 58 4.40 1.54 3.19
N GLU A 59 5.13 2.62 2.90
CA GLU A 59 5.80 3.41 3.93
C GLU A 59 4.80 3.96 4.94
N GLN A 60 3.73 4.58 4.46
CA GLN A 60 2.68 5.12 5.32
C GLN A 60 1.94 4.03 6.12
N GLY A 61 1.82 2.82 5.58
CA GLY A 61 1.24 1.70 6.31
C GLY A 61 2.14 1.22 7.45
N GLU A 62 3.45 1.14 7.23
CA GLU A 62 4.41 0.81 8.29
C GLU A 62 4.48 1.92 9.35
N LEU A 63 4.46 3.20 8.96
CA LEU A 63 4.41 4.32 9.90
C LEU A 63 3.12 4.31 10.74
N ALA A 64 1.96 4.02 10.13
CA ALA A 64 0.71 3.88 10.85
C ALA A 64 0.75 2.71 11.85
N ARG A 65 1.28 1.55 11.45
CA ARG A 65 1.50 0.40 12.36
C ARG A 65 2.36 0.79 13.56
N ARG A 66 3.49 1.48 13.34
CA ARG A 66 4.37 1.93 14.42
C ARG A 66 3.66 2.89 15.38
N ALA A 67 2.89 3.84 14.85
CA ALA A 67 2.12 4.79 15.66
C ALA A 67 1.06 4.11 16.53
N LEU A 68 0.56 2.95 16.07
CA LEU A 68 -0.39 2.10 16.77
C LEU A 68 0.27 1.08 17.74
N GLY A 69 1.60 1.09 17.85
CA GLY A 69 2.33 0.26 18.81
C GLY A 69 2.65 -1.17 18.33
N TYR A 70 2.52 -1.45 17.03
CA TYR A 70 3.01 -2.68 16.44
C TYR A 70 4.54 -2.72 16.38
N ASP A 71 5.10 -3.93 16.37
CA ASP A 71 6.52 -4.14 16.09
C ASP A 71 6.92 -3.56 14.73
N LYS A 72 8.12 -2.97 14.69
CA LYS A 72 8.67 -2.33 13.49
C LYS A 72 8.94 -3.39 12.41
N GLY A 73 8.26 -3.26 11.30
CA GLY A 73 8.51 -3.97 10.05
C GLY A 73 9.41 -3.18 9.09
N PRO A 74 9.76 -3.80 7.95
CA PRO A 74 10.51 -3.15 6.88
C PRO A 74 9.67 -2.09 6.16
N ILE A 75 10.31 -1.02 5.71
CA ILE A 75 9.71 -0.04 4.78
C ILE A 75 10.02 -0.47 3.36
N LEU A 76 9.00 -0.59 2.52
CA LEU A 76 9.14 -0.97 1.12
C LEU A 76 9.65 0.23 0.29
N ALA A 77 10.91 0.17 -0.15
CA ALA A 77 11.48 1.19 -1.02
C ALA A 77 11.11 0.97 -2.49
N GLU A 78 11.01 2.06 -3.26
CA GLU A 78 10.62 2.02 -4.68
C GLU A 78 11.56 1.18 -5.56
N ASN A 79 12.87 1.27 -5.32
CA ASN A 79 13.87 0.47 -6.02
C ASN A 79 13.70 -1.04 -5.74
N THR A 80 13.27 -1.40 -4.53
CA THR A 80 12.94 -2.78 -4.16
C THR A 80 11.72 -3.28 -4.93
N VAL A 81 10.66 -2.45 -5.05
CA VAL A 81 9.49 -2.80 -5.88
C VAL A 81 9.90 -3.03 -7.33
N SER A 82 10.68 -2.10 -7.88
CA SER A 82 11.14 -2.17 -9.27
C SER A 82 11.98 -3.42 -9.55
N ALA A 83 12.86 -3.79 -8.63
CA ALA A 83 13.77 -4.93 -8.79
C ALA A 83 13.10 -6.29 -8.59
N LEU A 84 12.10 -6.39 -7.71
CA LEU A 84 11.55 -7.67 -7.27
C LEU A 84 10.18 -8.00 -7.87
N THR A 85 9.48 -7.03 -8.46
CA THR A 85 8.16 -7.28 -9.06
C THR A 85 8.29 -8.13 -10.32
N THR A 86 7.63 -9.29 -10.31
CA THR A 86 7.53 -10.17 -11.49
C THR A 86 6.37 -9.74 -12.40
N PRO A 87 6.40 -10.12 -13.69
CA PRO A 87 5.29 -9.82 -14.59
C PRO A 87 3.92 -10.33 -14.12
N ALA A 88 3.89 -11.47 -13.41
CA ALA A 88 2.65 -12.06 -12.88
C ALA A 88 2.04 -11.25 -11.73
N GLU A 89 2.85 -10.47 -11.01
CA GLU A 89 2.42 -9.67 -9.87
C GLU A 89 1.89 -8.29 -10.28
N LEU A 90 2.14 -7.83 -11.51
CA LEU A 90 1.73 -6.50 -11.97
C LEU A 90 0.23 -6.25 -11.82
N THR A 91 -0.61 -7.18 -12.28
CA THR A 91 -2.07 -7.02 -12.19
C THR A 91 -2.57 -7.05 -10.74
N PRO A 92 -2.19 -8.03 -9.89
CA PRO A 92 -2.52 -8.01 -8.46
C PRO A 92 -2.07 -6.73 -7.74
N LEU A 93 -0.85 -6.25 -7.99
CA LEU A 93 -0.30 -5.07 -7.35
C LEU A 93 -1.02 -3.79 -7.77
N ARG A 94 -1.33 -3.61 -9.07
CA ARG A 94 -2.15 -2.49 -9.55
C ARG A 94 -3.52 -2.49 -8.84
N LYS A 95 -4.18 -3.64 -8.76
CA LYS A 95 -5.47 -3.77 -8.06
C LYS A 95 -5.36 -3.42 -6.57
N ALA A 96 -4.30 -3.89 -5.89
CA ALA A 96 -4.08 -3.59 -4.47
C ALA A 96 -3.86 -2.09 -4.22
N LEU A 97 -3.05 -1.44 -5.07
CA LEU A 97 -2.84 0.01 -5.00
C LEU A 97 -4.14 0.79 -5.23
N MET A 98 -4.90 0.46 -6.28
CA MET A 98 -6.20 1.08 -6.55
C MET A 98 -7.17 0.91 -5.37
N ALA A 99 -7.24 -0.29 -4.80
CA ALA A 99 -8.12 -0.60 -3.67
C ALA A 99 -7.73 0.21 -2.41
N ALA A 100 -6.43 0.31 -2.11
CA ALA A 100 -5.95 1.08 -0.97
C ALA A 100 -6.26 2.59 -1.12
N ILE A 101 -6.12 3.15 -2.33
CA ILE A 101 -6.50 4.55 -2.62
C ILE A 101 -8.01 4.76 -2.42
N MET A 102 -8.86 3.85 -2.95
CA MET A 102 -10.31 3.95 -2.76
C MET A 102 -10.72 3.87 -1.29
N ALA A 103 -10.11 2.95 -0.53
CA ALA A 103 -10.35 2.78 0.90
C ALA A 103 -9.97 4.05 1.69
N GLY A 104 -8.90 4.75 1.30
CA GLY A 104 -8.50 6.03 1.91
C GLY A 104 -9.55 7.13 1.80
N TYR A 105 -10.34 7.13 0.71
CA TYR A 105 -11.48 8.05 0.52
C TYR A 105 -12.77 7.57 1.21
N GLY A 106 -12.72 6.52 2.03
CA GLY A 106 -13.90 5.94 2.67
C GLY A 106 -14.84 5.23 1.70
N ARG A 107 -14.38 4.90 0.48
CA ARG A 107 -15.15 4.10 -0.47
C ARG A 107 -14.95 2.63 -0.14
N GLU A 108 -16.02 1.94 0.23
CA GLU A 108 -15.95 0.51 0.59
C GLU A 108 -15.78 -0.37 -0.65
N VAL A 109 -14.70 -1.14 -0.67
CA VAL A 109 -14.51 -2.27 -1.58
C VAL A 109 -14.20 -3.45 -0.69
N GLU A 110 -15.19 -4.30 -0.41
CA GLU A 110 -14.98 -5.50 0.41
C GLU A 110 -13.91 -6.41 -0.25
N SER A 111 -12.95 -6.86 0.55
CA SER A 111 -11.89 -7.75 0.08
C SER A 111 -11.29 -8.57 1.22
N ASP A 112 -10.94 -9.83 0.92
CA ASP A 112 -10.27 -10.74 1.86
C ASP A 112 -8.83 -10.33 2.22
N GLN A 113 -8.27 -9.34 1.51
CA GLN A 113 -6.94 -8.78 1.76
C GLN A 113 -6.98 -7.52 2.63
N ASP A 114 -8.18 -7.04 2.96
CA ASP A 114 -8.37 -5.89 3.82
C ASP A 114 -8.17 -6.33 5.27
N VAL A 115 -7.33 -5.58 5.97
CA VAL A 115 -6.94 -5.86 7.33
C VAL A 115 -7.37 -4.67 8.17
N ASP A 116 -8.17 -4.91 9.20
CA ASP A 116 -8.42 -3.87 10.20
C ASP A 116 -7.32 -3.89 11.25
N LEU A 117 -6.50 -2.86 11.27
CA LEU A 117 -5.44 -2.70 12.27
C LEU A 117 -6.00 -2.66 13.70
N GLY A 118 -7.23 -2.19 13.93
CA GLY A 118 -7.80 -2.22 15.28
C GLY A 118 -8.07 -3.64 15.76
N LEU A 119 -8.50 -4.53 14.85
CA LEU A 119 -8.78 -5.92 15.17
C LEU A 119 -7.51 -6.74 15.33
N LEU A 120 -6.52 -6.54 14.44
CA LEU A 120 -5.22 -7.20 14.54
C LEU A 120 -4.47 -6.89 15.84
N GLU A 121 -4.56 -5.66 16.37
CA GLU A 121 -3.92 -5.32 17.65
C GLU A 121 -4.48 -6.15 18.81
N LEU A 122 -5.82 -6.34 18.82
CA LEU A 122 -6.49 -7.11 19.85
C LEU A 122 -6.11 -8.59 19.79
N GLU A 123 -5.88 -9.13 18.60
CA GLU A 123 -5.40 -10.49 18.40
C GLU A 123 -3.96 -10.65 18.88
N GLN A 124 -3.05 -9.74 18.51
CA GLN A 124 -1.65 -9.77 18.96
C GLN A 124 -1.53 -9.68 20.49
N LYS A 125 -2.30 -8.81 21.13
CA LYS A 125 -2.32 -8.68 22.61
C LYS A 125 -2.81 -9.95 23.32
N LYS A 126 -3.66 -10.76 22.68
CA LYS A 126 -4.15 -12.03 23.24
C LYS A 126 -3.15 -13.18 23.09
N THR A 127 -2.34 -13.18 22.03
CA THR A 127 -1.33 -14.21 21.78
C THR A 127 0.00 -13.96 22.49
N SER A 128 0.29 -12.70 22.83
CA SER A 128 1.50 -12.30 23.56
C SER A 128 1.31 -12.22 25.09
N GLY A 129 0.16 -12.66 25.60
CA GLY A 129 -0.23 -12.64 27.02
C GLY A 129 -0.19 -14.01 27.69
#